data_AF-A0A7S2K148-F1
#
_entry.id   AF-A0A7S2K148-F1
#
_cell.length_a   1.000
_cell.length_b   1.000
_cell.length_c   1.000
_cell.angle_alpha   90.00
_cell.angle_beta   90.00
_cell.angle_gamma   90.00
#
_symmetry.space_group_name_H-M   'P 1'
#
loop_
_entity.id
_entity.type
_entity.pdbx_description
1 polymer ?
#
loop_
_entity_poly.entity_id
_entity_poly.type
_entity_poly.pdbx_seq_one_letter_code
_entity_poly.pdbx_strand_id
1 'polypeptide(L)'
;DSGAAAAGADVASAPSSTAKLAGHAGFAKGNLAPVESLHDGNVCADNEELYGGLCYAKCAALTHGDAPIRTSSWTCCTDHPCLPWKQRGSIGSTLLCNGFDVSGDGACPHKPGACLMDEELHLGVCYKRCDLLTRGAFPHRTAPATCCKTEGLGCLNIR
;
A
#
# COMPACT_ATOMS: atom_id res chain seq x y z
N ASP A 1 0.52 -34.41 -57.72
CA ASP A 1 0.82 -33.77 -56.42
C ASP A 1 0.57 -32.27 -56.46
N SER A 2 -0.32 -31.84 -55.56
CA SER A 2 -0.25 -30.66 -54.70
C SER A 2 0.02 -29.27 -55.29
N GLY A 3 -0.95 -28.35 -55.10
CA GLY A 3 -0.67 -26.91 -55.02
C GLY A 3 -1.86 -25.99 -55.35
N ALA A 4 -2.90 -25.99 -54.52
CA ALA A 4 -4.06 -25.09 -54.67
C ALA A 4 -3.72 -23.64 -54.29
N ALA A 5 -4.26 -22.70 -55.06
CA ALA A 5 -4.32 -21.27 -54.79
C ALA A 5 -5.37 -20.93 -53.72
N ALA A 6 -5.10 -19.91 -52.89
CA ALA A 6 -6.14 -19.23 -52.12
C ALA A 6 -5.76 -17.76 -51.88
N ALA A 7 -6.79 -16.93 -52.05
CA ALA A 7 -6.83 -15.47 -52.03
C ALA A 7 -6.62 -14.86 -50.64
N GLY A 8 -6.29 -13.57 -50.63
CA GLY A 8 -6.32 -12.73 -49.43
C GLY A 8 -7.74 -12.46 -48.92
N ALA A 9 -7.84 -12.15 -47.63
CA ALA A 9 -8.90 -11.36 -47.03
C ALA A 9 -8.45 -10.86 -45.66
N ASP A 10 -8.66 -9.57 -45.46
CA ASP A 10 -8.49 -8.79 -44.25
C ASP A 10 -9.26 -9.38 -43.07
N VAL A 11 -8.62 -9.45 -41.90
CA VAL A 11 -9.30 -9.72 -40.62
C VAL A 11 -9.58 -8.40 -39.93
N ALA A 12 -10.84 -7.98 -40.01
CA ALA A 12 -11.45 -7.02 -39.08
C ALA A 12 -11.97 -7.75 -37.82
N SER A 13 -12.28 -6.96 -36.78
CA SER A 13 -12.99 -7.28 -35.52
C SER A 13 -12.13 -7.85 -34.37
N ALA A 14 -12.26 -7.48 -33.09
CA ALA A 14 -13.19 -6.62 -32.34
C ALA A 14 -12.53 -6.28 -30.96
N PRO A 15 -13.10 -5.42 -30.09
CA PRO A 15 -12.39 -4.80 -28.97
C PRO A 15 -12.31 -5.72 -27.75
N SER A 16 -11.16 -5.78 -27.08
CA SER A 16 -11.02 -6.55 -25.85
C SER A 16 -11.37 -5.70 -24.64
N SER A 17 -12.49 -6.09 -24.03
CA SER A 17 -13.27 -5.49 -22.96
C SER A 17 -12.47 -5.08 -21.71
N THR A 18 -12.87 -3.94 -21.15
CA THR A 18 -12.62 -3.53 -19.76
C THR A 18 -13.22 -4.55 -18.79
N ALA A 19 -12.41 -5.45 -18.25
CA ALA A 19 -12.81 -6.31 -17.15
C ALA A 19 -12.65 -5.54 -15.82
N LYS A 20 -13.75 -4.92 -15.39
CA LYS A 20 -13.97 -4.41 -14.04
C LYS A 20 -13.89 -5.58 -13.07
N LEU A 21 -12.77 -5.73 -12.36
CA LEU A 21 -12.63 -6.76 -11.33
C LEU A 21 -13.37 -6.29 -10.06
N ALA A 22 -14.69 -6.51 -10.05
CA ALA A 22 -15.45 -6.63 -8.80
C ALA A 22 -15.43 -8.12 -8.43
N GLY A 23 -14.68 -8.47 -7.39
CA GLY A 23 -14.60 -9.84 -6.91
C GLY A 23 -14.27 -9.85 -5.43
N HIS A 24 -15.31 -10.00 -4.61
CA HIS A 24 -15.19 -10.34 -3.19
C HIS A 24 -14.45 -11.68 -3.08
N ALA A 25 -13.14 -11.63 -2.84
CA ALA A 25 -12.40 -12.79 -2.37
C ALA A 25 -12.76 -12.97 -0.90
N GLY A 26 -13.60 -13.96 -0.62
CA GLY A 26 -13.75 -14.48 0.73
C GLY A 26 -12.36 -14.89 1.22
N PHE A 27 -11.88 -14.23 2.27
CA PHE A 27 -10.66 -14.64 2.95
C PHE A 27 -10.90 -16.05 3.50
N ALA A 28 -10.31 -17.04 2.83
CA ALA A 28 -10.01 -18.31 3.46
C ALA A 28 -9.24 -18.01 4.77
N LYS A 29 -9.43 -18.83 5.81
CA LYS A 29 -8.64 -18.80 7.06
C LYS A 29 -7.16 -19.10 6.76
N GLY A 30 -6.49 -18.20 6.06
CA GLY A 30 -5.06 -18.15 5.85
C GLY A 30 -4.42 -17.24 6.89
N ASN A 31 -3.11 -17.29 6.99
CA ASN A 31 -2.32 -16.48 7.89
C ASN A 31 -2.66 -14.98 7.71
N LEU A 32 -3.31 -14.37 8.71
CA LEU A 32 -3.68 -12.95 8.71
C LEU A 32 -2.50 -12.05 9.10
N ALA A 33 -1.38 -12.65 9.51
CA ALA A 33 -0.15 -11.91 9.67
C ALA A 33 0.23 -11.25 8.35
N PRO A 34 0.76 -10.01 8.39
CA PRO A 34 1.47 -9.43 7.26
C PRO A 34 2.47 -10.42 6.65
N VAL A 35 2.72 -10.30 5.34
CA VAL A 35 3.71 -11.14 4.68
C VAL A 35 5.08 -10.69 5.14
N GLU A 36 5.62 -11.44 6.09
CA GLU A 36 6.91 -11.19 6.71
C GLU A 36 7.81 -12.39 6.59
N SER A 37 9.08 -12.12 6.27
CA SER A 37 10.15 -13.06 6.54
C SER A 37 10.43 -13.11 8.05
N LEU A 38 9.76 -14.00 8.77
CA LEU A 38 9.81 -14.11 10.24
C LEU A 38 11.20 -14.39 10.85
N HIS A 39 12.24 -14.58 10.03
CA HIS A 39 13.57 -15.00 10.45
C HIS A 39 14.74 -14.25 9.77
N ASP A 40 14.48 -13.19 9.01
CA ASP A 40 15.55 -12.40 8.37
C ASP A 40 16.06 -11.23 9.22
N GLY A 41 15.44 -11.00 10.39
CA GLY A 41 15.75 -9.89 11.28
C GLY A 41 15.10 -8.56 10.87
N ASN A 42 14.28 -8.54 9.82
CA ASN A 42 13.39 -7.43 9.52
C ASN A 42 12.22 -7.45 10.50
N VAL A 43 11.98 -6.31 11.14
CA VAL A 43 10.89 -6.13 12.11
C VAL A 43 9.69 -5.41 11.48
N CYS A 44 9.87 -4.91 10.26
CA CYS A 44 8.89 -4.21 9.46
C CYS A 44 8.36 -5.11 8.35
N ALA A 45 7.35 -4.63 7.63
CA ALA A 45 6.78 -5.40 6.54
C ALA A 45 7.80 -5.82 5.47
N ASP A 46 7.57 -6.88 4.68
CA ASP A 46 8.49 -7.28 3.59
C ASP A 46 8.68 -6.15 2.54
N ASN A 47 7.70 -5.26 2.38
CA ASN A 47 7.77 -4.08 1.52
C ASN A 47 8.26 -2.80 2.26
N GLU A 48 8.69 -2.94 3.50
CA GLU A 48 9.12 -1.85 4.38
C GLU A 48 10.55 -2.00 4.91
N GLU A 49 11.10 -0.92 5.42
CA GLU A 49 12.39 -0.85 6.10
C GLU A 49 12.28 -0.08 7.41
N LEU A 50 13.07 -0.51 8.40
CA LEU A 50 13.16 0.16 9.68
C LEU A 50 14.06 1.40 9.58
N TYR A 51 13.52 2.57 9.92
CA TYR A 51 14.30 3.80 10.06
C TYR A 51 13.77 4.64 11.22
N GLY A 52 14.64 5.13 12.09
CA GLY A 52 14.24 5.97 13.22
C GLY A 52 13.20 5.33 14.16
N GLY A 53 13.11 3.99 14.20
CA GLY A 53 12.14 3.25 15.01
C GLY A 53 10.74 3.09 14.39
N LEU A 54 10.56 3.50 13.13
CA LEU A 54 9.32 3.30 12.37
C LEU A 54 9.61 2.50 11.08
N CYS A 55 8.57 1.87 10.56
CA CYS A 55 8.56 1.13 9.33
C CYS A 55 8.06 2.04 8.20
N TYR A 56 8.93 2.25 7.22
CA TYR A 56 8.65 3.04 6.02
C TYR A 56 8.65 2.13 4.80
N ALA A 57 7.97 2.51 3.73
CA ALA A 57 8.19 1.91 2.42
C ALA A 57 9.68 1.95 2.07
N LYS A 58 10.20 0.83 1.53
CA LYS A 58 11.59 0.72 1.10
C LYS A 58 11.94 1.82 0.10
N CYS A 59 13.05 2.52 0.30
CA CYS A 59 13.58 3.51 -0.64
C CYS A 59 13.76 2.94 -2.06
N ALA A 60 14.17 1.67 -2.18
CA ALA A 60 14.24 0.99 -3.47
C ALA A 60 12.87 0.89 -4.17
N ALA A 61 11.77 0.71 -3.42
CA ALA A 61 10.42 0.69 -3.98
C ALA A 61 9.96 2.10 -4.35
N LEU A 62 10.15 3.08 -3.46
CA LEU A 62 9.76 4.48 -3.66
C LEU A 62 10.46 5.16 -4.84
N THR A 63 11.66 4.71 -5.17
CA THR A 63 12.51 5.32 -6.20
C THR A 63 12.69 4.43 -7.44
N HIS A 64 11.94 3.33 -7.53
CA HIS A 64 12.09 2.32 -8.58
C HIS A 64 13.55 1.86 -8.76
N GLY A 65 14.27 1.73 -7.65
CA GLY A 65 15.67 1.30 -7.59
C GLY A 65 16.73 2.40 -7.77
N ASP A 66 16.36 3.63 -8.12
CA ASP A 66 17.34 4.72 -8.36
C ASP A 66 18.11 5.11 -7.08
N ALA A 67 17.40 5.20 -5.95
CA ALA A 67 17.98 5.60 -4.67
C ALA A 67 17.53 4.66 -3.55
N PRO A 68 18.19 3.50 -3.37
CA PRO A 68 17.74 2.45 -2.47
C PRO A 68 18.11 2.68 -0.99
N ILE A 69 18.93 3.68 -0.66
CA ILE A 69 19.47 3.86 0.69
C ILE A 69 18.68 4.95 1.43
N ARG A 70 17.97 4.61 2.50
CA ARG A 70 17.28 5.62 3.31
C ARG A 70 18.24 6.49 4.11
N THR A 71 18.03 7.80 4.06
CA THR A 71 18.85 8.79 4.79
C THR A 71 18.05 9.60 5.79
N SER A 72 16.74 9.80 5.56
CA SER A 72 15.78 10.42 6.48
C SER A 72 14.36 9.89 6.29
N SER A 73 13.39 10.44 7.02
CA SER A 73 11.96 10.17 6.77
C SER A 73 11.51 10.61 5.37
N TRP A 74 12.14 11.62 4.77
CA TRP A 74 11.74 12.17 3.45
C TRP A 74 12.78 12.00 2.34
N THR A 75 13.92 11.36 2.62
CA THR A 75 15.03 11.29 1.66
C THR A 75 15.66 9.90 1.55
N CYS A 76 16.02 9.56 0.32
CA CYS A 76 16.77 8.37 -0.08
C CYS A 76 18.05 8.79 -0.82
N CYS A 77 19.00 7.88 -0.97
CA CYS A 77 20.28 8.10 -1.64
C CYS A 77 20.62 6.99 -2.63
N THR A 78 21.25 7.37 -3.75
CA THR A 78 21.72 6.46 -4.81
C THR A 78 22.79 5.48 -4.33
N ASP A 79 23.80 5.97 -3.62
CA ASP A 79 24.97 5.21 -3.18
C ASP A 79 25.80 6.00 -2.15
N HIS A 80 26.62 5.29 -1.37
CA HIS A 80 27.52 5.94 -0.42
C HIS A 80 28.77 6.54 -1.12
N PRO A 81 29.31 7.66 -0.62
CA PRO A 81 28.78 8.51 0.44
C PRO A 81 27.54 9.32 0.00
N CYS A 82 26.61 9.57 0.92
CA CYS A 82 25.32 10.20 0.63
C CYS A 82 25.41 11.73 0.48
N LEU A 83 26.12 12.18 -0.55
CA LEU A 83 26.36 13.59 -0.85
C LEU A 83 25.08 14.30 -1.34
N PRO A 84 24.98 15.65 -1.23
CA PRO A 84 23.75 16.38 -1.54
C PRO A 84 23.15 16.11 -2.93
N TRP A 85 23.98 15.92 -3.96
CA TRP A 85 23.54 15.63 -5.33
C TRP A 85 23.13 14.17 -5.57
N LYS A 86 23.37 13.29 -4.59
CA LYS A 86 22.97 11.88 -4.61
C LYS A 86 21.68 11.63 -3.82
N GLN A 87 21.07 12.68 -3.28
CA GLN A 87 19.83 12.60 -2.51
C GLN A 87 18.62 12.71 -3.45
N ARG A 88 17.64 11.85 -3.21
CA ARG A 88 16.28 11.97 -3.73
C ARG A 88 15.39 12.28 -2.55
N GLY A 89 14.52 13.28 -2.68
CA GLY A 89 13.56 13.62 -1.65
C GLY A 89 12.21 13.96 -2.26
N SER A 90 11.15 13.65 -1.52
CA SER A 90 9.79 14.01 -1.88
C SER A 90 8.98 14.23 -0.61
N ILE A 91 8.41 15.43 -0.47
CA ILE A 91 7.56 15.81 0.67
C ILE A 91 6.07 15.82 0.27
N GLY A 92 5.72 15.41 -0.96
CA GLY A 92 4.33 15.43 -1.43
C GLY A 92 3.65 16.80 -1.25
N SER A 93 2.32 16.82 -1.09
CA SER A 93 1.54 18.06 -0.87
C SER A 93 1.40 18.45 0.61
N THR A 94 1.74 17.55 1.53
CA THR A 94 1.70 17.82 2.98
C THR A 94 2.93 17.21 3.65
N LEU A 95 3.40 17.81 4.75
CA LEU A 95 4.64 17.37 5.40
C LEU A 95 4.57 15.95 5.99
N LEU A 96 3.39 15.47 6.34
CA LEU A 96 3.18 14.22 7.06
C LEU A 96 2.59 13.16 6.15
N CYS A 97 3.08 11.93 6.25
CA CYS A 97 2.47 10.75 5.63
C CYS A 97 2.37 10.87 4.10
N ASN A 98 3.38 11.46 3.46
CA ASN A 98 3.36 11.82 2.05
C ASN A 98 4.76 11.76 1.44
N GLY A 99 4.82 11.63 0.11
CA GLY A 99 6.09 11.53 -0.60
C GLY A 99 6.86 10.28 -0.16
N PHE A 100 8.01 10.47 0.49
CA PHE A 100 8.83 9.37 1.01
C PHE A 100 8.57 9.03 2.49
N ASP A 101 7.75 9.83 3.17
CA ASP A 101 7.31 9.63 4.56
C ASP A 101 6.06 8.77 4.59
N VAL A 102 6.12 7.54 4.07
CA VAL A 102 4.97 6.63 3.99
C VAL A 102 5.35 5.20 4.36
N SER A 103 4.39 4.40 4.80
CA SER A 103 4.46 2.93 4.95
C SER A 103 4.33 2.23 3.59
N GLY A 104 4.52 0.91 3.58
CA GLY A 104 4.52 0.09 2.35
C GLY A 104 3.18 0.09 1.59
N ASP A 105 2.08 0.44 2.25
CA ASP A 105 0.74 0.61 1.67
C ASP A 105 0.38 2.08 1.35
N GLY A 106 1.31 3.01 1.58
CA GLY A 106 1.13 4.44 1.35
C GLY A 106 0.49 5.21 2.51
N ALA A 107 0.21 4.57 3.64
CA ALA A 107 -0.23 5.25 4.87
C ALA A 107 0.95 5.92 5.62
N CYS A 108 0.70 6.40 6.83
CA CYS A 108 1.75 6.92 7.69
C CYS A 108 2.70 5.79 8.16
N PRO A 109 4.02 6.06 8.29
CA PRO A 109 4.95 5.13 8.90
C PRO A 109 4.48 4.71 10.30
N HIS A 110 4.61 3.42 10.62
CA HIS A 110 4.13 2.85 11.88
C HIS A 110 5.24 2.15 12.66
N LYS A 111 4.97 1.77 13.90
CA LYS A 111 5.93 0.95 14.66
C LYS A 111 5.97 -0.48 14.11
N PRO A 112 7.08 -1.21 14.30
CA PRO A 112 7.12 -2.65 14.09
C PRO A 112 5.95 -3.38 14.75
N GLY A 113 5.38 -4.39 14.07
CA GLY A 113 4.26 -5.18 14.56
C GLY A 113 2.91 -4.44 14.59
N ALA A 114 2.67 -3.53 13.65
CA ALA A 114 1.58 -2.56 13.75
C ALA A 114 0.17 -3.14 13.80
N CYS A 115 -0.26 -4.06 12.91
CA CYS A 115 -1.56 -4.76 12.94
C CYS A 115 -1.59 -6.00 11.99
N LEU A 116 -2.59 -6.88 12.14
CA LEU A 116 -2.90 -7.94 11.15
C LEU A 116 -3.51 -7.36 9.86
N MET A 117 -3.51 -8.15 8.77
CA MET A 117 -4.03 -7.75 7.45
C MET A 117 -5.54 -7.46 7.42
N ASP A 118 -6.31 -8.01 8.37
CA ASP A 118 -7.74 -7.74 8.54
C ASP A 118 -8.02 -6.70 9.64
N GLU A 119 -6.98 -6.06 10.15
CA GLU A 119 -7.02 -5.02 11.17
C GLU A 119 -6.57 -3.66 10.63
N GLU A 120 -6.95 -2.59 11.33
CA GLU A 120 -6.54 -1.22 11.10
C GLU A 120 -6.05 -0.60 12.41
N LEU A 121 -4.99 0.20 12.33
CA LEU A 121 -4.45 0.91 13.48
C LEU A 121 -5.27 2.18 13.76
N HIS A 122 -5.87 2.27 14.94
CA HIS A 122 -6.59 3.47 15.36
C HIS A 122 -6.20 3.84 16.79
N LEU A 123 -5.66 5.04 16.97
CA LEU A 123 -5.16 5.53 18.27
C LEU A 123 -4.18 4.55 18.95
N GLY A 124 -3.34 3.89 18.16
CA GLY A 124 -2.31 2.97 18.66
C GLY A 124 -2.81 1.56 19.02
N VAL A 125 -4.05 1.22 18.68
CA VAL A 125 -4.65 -0.11 18.91
C VAL A 125 -5.16 -0.67 17.60
N CYS A 126 -4.98 -1.97 17.40
CA CYS A 126 -5.54 -2.69 16.26
C CYS A 126 -7.00 -3.04 16.48
N TYR A 127 -7.80 -2.73 15.48
CA TYR A 127 -9.19 -3.14 15.42
C TYR A 127 -9.44 -3.85 14.12
N LYS A 128 -10.32 -4.84 14.11
CA LYS A 128 -10.83 -5.38 12.85
C LYS A 128 -11.36 -4.24 11.97
N ARG A 129 -10.93 -4.20 10.71
CA ARG A 129 -11.30 -3.13 9.77
C ARG A 129 -12.81 -2.92 9.73
N CYS A 130 -13.25 -1.67 9.70
CA CYS A 130 -14.67 -1.30 9.68
C CYS A 130 -15.44 -1.88 8.48
N ASP A 131 -14.82 -1.98 7.30
CA ASP A 131 -15.42 -2.60 6.13
C ASP A 131 -15.62 -4.12 6.30
N LEU A 132 -14.68 -4.82 6.92
CA LEU A 132 -14.79 -6.25 7.23
C LEU A 132 -15.78 -6.50 8.37
N LEU A 133 -15.73 -5.69 9.43
CA LEU A 133 -16.59 -5.80 10.61
C LEU A 133 -18.06 -5.58 10.26
N THR A 134 -18.35 -4.62 9.38
CA THR A 134 -19.72 -4.22 9.02
C THR A 134 -20.20 -4.78 7.69
N ARG A 135 -19.41 -5.67 7.05
CA ARG A 135 -19.69 -6.21 5.71
C ARG A 135 -19.94 -5.08 4.69
N GLY A 136 -19.10 -4.05 4.74
CA GLY A 136 -19.11 -2.89 3.86
C GLY A 136 -20.18 -1.84 4.18
N ALA A 137 -21.04 -2.04 5.19
CA ALA A 137 -22.11 -1.08 5.48
C ALA A 137 -21.59 0.26 6.05
N PHE A 138 -20.46 0.24 6.74
CA PHE A 138 -19.80 1.39 7.35
C PHE A 138 -18.27 1.22 7.24
N PRO A 139 -17.64 1.57 6.11
CA PRO A 139 -16.25 1.22 5.85
C PRO A 139 -15.21 2.09 6.58
N HIS A 140 -15.59 3.22 7.17
CA HIS A 140 -14.62 4.19 7.73
C HIS A 140 -14.66 4.20 9.26
N ARG A 141 -13.51 4.14 9.94
CA ARG A 141 -13.45 4.25 11.40
C ARG A 141 -13.40 5.70 11.86
N THR A 142 -14.20 6.05 12.88
CA THR A 142 -14.14 7.35 13.55
C THR A 142 -13.85 7.26 15.04
N ALA A 143 -14.03 6.09 15.66
CA ALA A 143 -13.67 5.81 17.05
C ALA A 143 -13.39 4.31 17.27
N PRO A 144 -12.88 3.89 18.45
CA PRO A 144 -12.63 2.47 18.78
C PRO A 144 -13.82 1.52 18.52
N ALA A 145 -15.04 1.98 18.79
CA ALA A 145 -16.27 1.19 18.61
C ALA A 145 -17.23 1.78 17.57
N THR A 146 -16.78 2.75 16.76
CA THR A 146 -17.66 3.49 15.83
C THR A 146 -17.10 3.43 14.42
N CYS A 147 -17.89 2.82 13.52
CA CYS A 147 -17.68 2.83 12.08
C CYS A 147 -18.72 3.74 11.41
N CYS A 148 -18.39 4.27 10.24
CA CYS A 148 -19.16 5.27 9.53
C CYS A 148 -19.25 5.02 8.03
N LYS A 149 -20.30 5.58 7.41
CA LYS A 149 -20.52 5.54 5.96
C LYS A 149 -19.65 6.54 5.20
N THR A 150 -19.23 7.59 5.87
CA THR A 150 -18.50 8.73 5.32
C THR A 150 -17.34 9.08 6.23
N GLU A 151 -16.37 9.82 5.69
CA GLU A 151 -15.22 10.29 6.44
C GLU A 151 -15.46 11.69 7.05
N GLY A 152 -14.62 12.03 8.04
CA GLY A 152 -14.61 13.37 8.65
C GLY A 152 -15.94 13.79 9.29
N LEU A 153 -16.27 15.08 9.14
CA LEU A 153 -17.46 15.68 9.76
C LEU A 153 -18.78 15.11 9.22
N GLY A 154 -18.77 14.48 8.04
CA GLY A 154 -19.96 13.81 7.49
C GLY A 154 -20.44 12.65 8.36
N CYS A 155 -19.61 12.18 9.29
CA CYS A 155 -19.97 11.17 10.27
C CYS A 155 -20.63 11.72 11.54
N LEU A 156 -20.41 13.00 11.84
CA LEU A 156 -20.94 13.64 13.03
C LEU A 156 -22.33 14.21 12.73
N ASN A 157 -23.38 13.60 13.28
CA ASN A 157 -24.70 14.19 13.27
C ASN A 157 -24.77 15.30 14.34
N ILE A 158 -24.19 16.45 14.02
CA ILE A 158 -24.26 17.65 14.85
C ILE A 158 -25.64 18.26 14.60
N ARG A 159 -26.56 18.01 15.54
CA ARG A 159 -27.86 18.67 15.62
C ARG A 159 -27.76 19.94 16.46
#